data_AF-A0A4S2AKM4-F1
#
_entry.id   AF-A0A4S2AKM4-F1
#
_cell.length_a   1.000
_cell.length_b   1.000
_cell.length_c   1.000
_cell.angle_alpha   90.00
_cell.angle_beta   90.00
_cell.angle_gamma   90.00
#
_symmetry.space_group_name_H-M   'P 1'
#
loop_
_entity.id
_entity.type
_entity.pdbx_description
1 polymer ?
#
loop_
_entity_poly.entity_id
_entity_poly.type
_entity_poly.pdbx_seq_one_letter_code
_entity_poly.pdbx_strand_id
1 'polypeptide(L)'
;MKLKFNKTEDGDIAAVILDNTKQEVFSYIKMIAALLDGQPIECEYGEGITPEEQEQIKSLNDAIWKKVHPEGENGEMSLFN
;
A
#
# COMPACT_ATOMS: atom_id res chain seq x y z
N MET A 1 -5.18 -1.43 -7.06
CA MET A 1 -5.81 -1.27 -5.71
C MET A 1 -5.69 0.18 -5.27
N LYS A 2 -6.66 0.71 -4.52
CA LYS A 2 -6.56 2.05 -3.92
C LYS A 2 -6.59 1.94 -2.39
N LEU A 3 -5.62 2.57 -1.73
CA LEU A 3 -5.51 2.64 -0.27
C LEU A 3 -5.80 4.07 0.19
N LYS A 4 -6.67 4.23 1.18
CA LYS A 4 -6.91 5.52 1.84
C LYS A 4 -6.30 5.51 3.23
N PHE A 5 -5.44 6.49 3.51
CA PHE A 5 -4.82 6.69 4.80
C PHE A 5 -5.55 7.78 5.56
N ASN A 6 -5.98 7.49 6.79
CA ASN A 6 -6.67 8.46 7.65
C ASN A 6 -5.98 8.52 9.02
N LYS A 7 -6.04 9.70 9.67
CA LYS A 7 -5.70 9.81 11.08
C LYS A 7 -6.76 9.10 11.92
N THR A 8 -6.28 8.33 12.89
CA THR A 8 -7.10 7.80 13.97
C THR A 8 -7.27 8.86 15.06
N GLU A 9 -8.22 8.65 15.97
CA GLU A 9 -8.44 9.55 17.12
C GLU A 9 -7.21 9.67 18.02
N ASP A 10 -6.40 8.61 18.08
CA ASP A 10 -5.14 8.56 18.85
C ASP A 10 -3.97 9.26 18.14
N GLY A 11 -4.18 9.74 16.91
CA GLY A 11 -3.15 10.37 16.10
C GLY A 11 -2.25 9.39 15.35
N ASP A 12 -2.56 8.10 15.29
CA ASP A 12 -1.89 7.15 14.39
C ASP A 12 -2.48 7.17 12.98
N ILE A 13 -1.80 6.56 12.00
CA ILE A 13 -2.27 6.43 10.62
C ILE A 13 -2.85 5.04 10.39
N ALA A 14 -4.12 4.98 10.00
CA ALA A 14 -4.78 3.75 9.56
C ALA A 14 -5.02 3.77 8.06
N ALA A 15 -4.85 2.61 7.42
CA ALA A 15 -5.17 2.41 6.01
C ALA A 15 -6.50 1.65 5.86
N VAL A 16 -7.26 1.98 4.83
CA VAL A 16 -8.42 1.21 4.34
C VAL A 16 -8.29 0.98 2.85
N ILE A 17 -8.85 -0.12 2.35
CA ILE A 17 -8.92 -0.37 0.90
C ILE A 17 -10.18 0.31 0.37
N LEU A 18 -10.03 1.10 -0.69
CA LEU A 18 -11.13 1.66 -1.46
C LEU A 18 -11.43 0.75 -2.65
N ASP A 19 -12.60 0.12 -2.63
CA ASP A 19 -13.19 -0.57 -3.78
C ASP A 19 -14.39 0.23 -4.27
N ASN A 20 -14.16 1.09 -5.28
CA ASN A 20 -15.16 1.98 -5.87
C ASN A 20 -15.89 2.84 -4.81
N THR A 21 -17.07 2.41 -4.36
CA THR A 21 -17.92 3.10 -3.38
C THR A 21 -17.83 2.52 -1.97
N LYS A 22 -17.07 1.44 -1.76
CA LYS A 22 -16.96 0.75 -0.48
C LYS A 22 -15.57 0.92 0.12
N GLN A 23 -15.55 1.11 1.44
CA GLN A 23 -14.34 1.01 2.24
C GLN A 23 -14.27 -0.37 2.86
N GLU A 24 -13.14 -1.04 2.69
CA GLU A 24 -12.83 -2.31 3.31
C GLU A 24 -11.67 -2.16 4.28
N VAL A 25 -11.66 -2.99 5.32
CA VAL A 25 -10.53 -3.07 6.25
C VAL A 25 -9.28 -3.48 5.48
N PHE A 26 -8.16 -2.80 5.76
CA PHE A 26 -6.89 -3.11 5.14
C PHE A 26 -6.45 -4.55 5.44
N SER A 27 -5.89 -5.20 4.42
CA SER A 27 -5.39 -6.57 4.51
C SER A 27 -4.07 -6.68 3.77
N TYR A 28 -3.03 -7.08 4.50
CA TYR A 28 -1.72 -7.38 3.91
C TYR A 28 -1.80 -8.46 2.84
N ILE A 29 -2.66 -9.47 3.02
CA ILE A 29 -2.86 -10.55 2.03
C ILE A 29 -3.39 -9.97 0.71
N LYS A 30 -4.41 -9.11 0.78
CA LYS A 30 -4.97 -8.47 -0.42
C LYS A 30 -3.97 -7.54 -1.09
N MET A 31 -3.21 -6.77 -0.31
CA MET A 31 -2.18 -5.88 -0.82
C MET A 31 -1.07 -6.66 -1.54
N ILE A 32 -0.54 -7.72 -0.92
CA ILE A 32 0.50 -8.57 -1.52
C ILE A 32 -0.04 -9.26 -2.78
N ALA A 33 -1.27 -9.79 -2.76
CA ALA A 33 -1.89 -10.40 -3.93
C ALA A 33 -2.02 -9.41 -5.10
N ALA A 34 -2.44 -8.17 -4.82
CA ALA A 34 -2.51 -7.12 -5.84
C ALA A 34 -1.12 -6.76 -6.41
N LEU A 35 -0.10 -6.70 -5.55
CA LEU A 35 1.28 -6.46 -5.98
C LEU A 35 1.81 -7.61 -6.85
N LEU A 36 1.55 -8.86 -6.48
CA LEU A 36 1.95 -10.03 -7.29
C LEU A 36 1.24 -10.08 -8.65
N ASP A 37 0.00 -9.59 -8.72
CA ASP A 37 -0.78 -9.43 -9.97
C ASP A 37 -0.34 -8.20 -10.80
N GLY A 38 0.70 -7.48 -10.36
CA GLY A 38 1.19 -6.27 -11.03
C GLY A 38 0.21 -5.10 -10.99
N GLN A 39 -0.80 -5.14 -10.11
CA GLN A 39 -1.76 -4.05 -9.98
C GLN A 39 -1.10 -2.85 -9.30
N PRO A 40 -1.28 -1.63 -9.83
CA PRO A 40 -0.79 -0.44 -9.18
C PRO A 40 -1.50 -0.22 -7.84
N ILE A 41 -0.75 0.24 -6.83
CA ILE A 41 -1.31 0.72 -5.57
C ILE A 41 -1.41 2.24 -5.64
N GLU A 42 -2.62 2.75 -5.72
CA GLU A 42 -2.93 4.17 -5.60
C GLU A 42 -3.13 4.55 -4.14
N CYS A 43 -2.68 5.74 -3.74
CA CYS A 43 -2.84 6.25 -2.39
C CYS A 43 -3.74 7.49 -2.37
N GLU A 44 -4.68 7.51 -1.44
CA GLU A 44 -5.49 8.67 -1.09
C GLU A 44 -5.20 9.04 0.36
N TYR A 45 -5.06 10.34 0.64
CA TYR A 45 -4.79 10.84 1.98
C TYR A 45 -6.04 11.55 2.49
N GLY A 46 -6.53 11.13 3.65
CA GLY A 46 -7.64 11.78 4.35
C GLY A 46 -7.23 13.10 5.01
N GLU A 47 -8.21 13.81 5.54
CA GLU A 47 -7.97 15.05 6.27
C GLU A 47 -7.06 14.79 7.50
N GLY A 48 -6.09 15.68 7.71
CA GLY A 48 -5.17 15.59 8.85
C GLY A 48 -3.87 14.80 8.59
N ILE A 49 -3.70 14.16 7.43
CA ILE A 49 -2.41 13.58 7.03
C ILE A 49 -1.46 14.68 6.57
N THR A 50 -0.35 14.84 7.27
CA THR A 50 0.67 15.86 7.00
C THR A 50 1.51 15.52 5.77
N PRO A 51 2.12 16.51 5.09
CA PRO A 51 3.01 16.25 3.95
C PRO A 51 4.17 15.30 4.26
N GLU A 52 4.72 15.37 5.48
CA GLU A 52 5.79 14.49 5.94
C GLU A 52 5.31 13.03 6.03
N GLU A 53 4.13 12.79 6.58
CA GLU A 53 3.51 11.45 6.62
C GLU A 53 3.23 10.91 5.21
N GLN A 54 2.79 11.78 4.27
CA GLN A 54 2.61 11.39 2.87
C GLN A 54 3.93 10.96 2.21
N GLU A 55 5.02 11.67 2.50
CA GLU A 55 6.35 11.33 1.98
C GLU A 55 6.86 10.00 2.54
N GLN A 56 6.65 9.73 3.83
CA GLN A 56 6.96 8.44 4.44
C GLN A 56 6.17 7.29 3.79
N ILE A 57 4.86 7.47 3.56
CA ILE A 57 4.02 6.47 2.90
C ILE A 57 4.49 6.22 1.47
N LYS A 58 4.82 7.28 0.72
CA LYS A 58 5.34 7.18 -0.64
C LYS A 58 6.67 6.42 -0.68
N SER A 59 7.61 6.77 0.20
CA SER A 59 8.91 6.10 0.32
C SER A 59 8.75 4.61 0.63
N LEU A 60 7.82 4.26 1.52
CA LEU A 60 7.51 2.86 1.82
C LEU A 60 6.94 2.12 0.60
N ASN A 61 6.00 2.71 -0.12
CA ASN A 61 5.43 2.11 -1.34
C ASN A 61 6.48 1.89 -2.43
N ASP A 62 7.37 2.87 -2.65
CA ASP A 62 8.46 2.75 -3.62
C ASP A 62 9.44 1.63 -3.23
N ALA A 63 9.74 1.49 -1.93
CA ALA A 63 10.59 0.41 -1.42
C ALA A 63 9.96 -0.98 -1.60
N ILE A 64 8.65 -1.10 -1.35
CA ILE A 64 7.90 -2.35 -1.57
C ILE A 64 7.87 -2.68 -3.07
N TRP A 65 7.57 -1.69 -3.92
CA TRP A 65 7.53 -1.88 -5.37
C TRP A 65 8.85 -2.43 -5.91
N LYS A 66 9.99 -1.81 -5.55
CA LYS A 66 11.33 -2.28 -5.94
C LYS A 66 11.64 -3.70 -5.48
N LYS A 67 11.14 -4.12 -4.32
CA LYS A 67 11.33 -5.48 -3.82
C LYS A 67 10.48 -6.51 -4.55
N VAL A 68 9.23 -6.17 -4.89
CA VAL A 68 8.31 -7.10 -5.55
C VAL A 68 8.56 -7.15 -7.07
N HIS A 69 9.08 -6.07 -7.65
CA HIS A 69 9.40 -5.96 -9.07
C HIS A 69 10.86 -5.58 -9.25
N PRO A 70 11.82 -6.47 -8.92
CA PRO A 70 13.23 -6.20 -9.18
C PRO A 70 13.43 -6.05 -10.69
N GLU A 71 14.07 -4.95 -11.12
CA GLU A 71 14.49 -4.78 -12.50
C GLU A 71 15.50 -5.87 -12.85
N GLY A 72 15.06 -6.94 -13.54
CA GLY A 72 15.96 -7.87 -14.22
C GLY A 72 15.86 -9.37 -13.90
N GLU A 73 14.98 -9.86 -13.03
CA GLU A 73 14.89 -11.31 -12.77
C GLU A 73 13.53 -11.90 -13.15
N ASN A 74 13.53 -12.59 -14.30
CA ASN A 74 12.55 -13.63 -14.58
C ASN A 74 12.72 -14.75 -13.53
N GLY A 75 11.69 -14.99 -12.72
CA GLY A 75 11.45 -16.31 -12.13
C GLY A 75 11.55 -16.39 -10.60
N GLU A 76 10.38 -16.55 -10.00
CA GLU A 76 10.11 -17.15 -8.68
C GLU A 76 10.66 -16.44 -7.43
N MET A 77 9.84 -15.54 -6.86
CA MET A 77 9.92 -15.25 -5.43
C MET A 77 9.29 -16.39 -4.63
N SER A 78 10.13 -17.26 -4.04
CA SER A 78 9.67 -18.14 -2.96
C SER A 78 9.54 -17.33 -1.66
N LEU A 79 8.32 -17.13 -1.20
CA LEU A 79 8.00 -16.46 0.07
C LEU A 79 8.24 -17.35 1.31
N PHE A 80 8.62 -18.61 1.10
CA PHE A 80 8.95 -19.56 2.16
C PHE A 80 10.34 -20.15 1.91
N ASN A 81 11.28 -19.82 2.79
CA ASN A 81 12.51 -20.57 3.02
C ASN A 81 12.57 -20.92 4.52
#